data_AF-A0A1Q7K187-F1
#
_entry.id   AF-A0A1Q7K187-F1
#
_cell.length_a   1.000
_cell.length_b   1.000
_cell.length_c   1.000
_cell.angle_alpha   90.00
_cell.angle_beta   90.00
_cell.angle_gamma   90.00
#
_symmetry.space_group_name_H-M   'P 1'
#
loop_
_entity.id
_entity.type
_entity.pdbx_description
1 polymer ?
#
loop_
_entity_poly.entity_id
_entity_poly.type
_entity_poly.pdbx_seq_one_letter_code
_entity_poly.pdbx_strand_id
1 'polypeptide(L)'
;MNRDLLASSQFQTEVFPKELEAIRRRRQNAGLPAPGRPDVSGPTVEHNLTGLSLSGGGIRSASFSLGVLQVLAADGLLPQVDYLSTVSGGGLIGSTVSSLLYEPNTSAAADRFPLGFEAGKVERPAVR
;
A
#
# COMPACT_ATOMS: atom_id res chain seq x y z
N MET A 1 24.68 -24.15 10.30
CA MET A 1 23.50 -23.44 10.84
C MET A 1 22.59 -23.11 9.65
N ASN A 2 21.31 -23.48 9.71
CA ASN A 2 20.41 -23.49 8.54
C ASN A 2 19.93 -22.06 8.21
N ARG A 3 20.12 -21.58 6.98
CA ARG A 3 19.82 -20.17 6.60
C ARG A 3 18.33 -19.83 6.74
N ASP A 4 17.45 -20.81 6.51
CA ASP A 4 15.99 -20.61 6.58
C ASP A 4 15.50 -20.37 8.01
N LEU A 5 16.14 -21.02 9.01
CA LEU A 5 15.83 -20.80 10.42
C LEU A 5 16.25 -19.40 10.88
N LEU A 6 17.38 -18.90 10.37
CA LEU A 6 17.85 -17.53 10.64
C LEU A 6 16.93 -16.49 10.01
N ALA A 7 16.50 -16.70 8.76
CA ALA A 7 15.60 -15.80 8.05
C ALA A 7 14.21 -15.72 8.72
N SER A 8 13.65 -16.87 9.13
CA SER A 8 12.38 -16.91 9.87
C SER A 8 12.49 -16.24 11.24
N SER A 9 13.61 -16.43 11.94
CA SER A 9 13.87 -15.78 13.23
C SER A 9 13.99 -14.26 13.07
N GLN A 10 14.75 -13.79 12.08
CA GLN A 10 14.88 -12.37 11.78
C GLN A 10 13.53 -11.73 11.40
N PHE A 11 12.72 -12.42 10.60
CA PHE A 11 11.40 -11.91 10.23
C PHE A 11 10.52 -11.68 11.46
N GLN A 12 10.45 -12.64 12.38
CA GLN A 12 9.60 -12.54 13.56
C GLN A 12 10.12 -11.53 14.60
N THR A 13 11.43 -11.45 14.79
CA THR A 13 12.05 -10.65 15.86
C THR A 13 12.36 -9.22 15.45
N GLU A 14 12.59 -8.96 14.16
CA GLU A 14 13.05 -7.68 13.67
C GLU A 14 12.11 -7.06 12.64
N VAL A 15 11.81 -7.78 11.55
CA VAL A 15 11.09 -7.22 10.41
C VAL A 15 9.63 -6.95 10.75
N PHE A 16 8.90 -7.98 11.18
CA PHE A 16 7.47 -7.87 11.44
C PHE A 16 7.13 -6.83 12.52
N PRO A 17 7.85 -6.74 13.66
CA PRO A 17 7.60 -5.66 14.64
C PRO A 17 7.80 -4.26 14.06
N LYS A 18 8.84 -4.05 13.22
CA LYS A 18 9.08 -2.77 12.55
C LYS A 18 8.00 -2.44 11.52
N GLU A 19 7.54 -3.44 10.75
CA GLU A 19 6.43 -3.29 9.80
C GLU A 19 5.13 -2.90 10.52
N LEU A 20 4.79 -3.61 11.59
CA LEU A 20 3.58 -3.35 12.36
C LEU A 20 3.59 -1.93 12.96
N GLU A 21 4.76 -1.45 13.39
CA GLU A 21 4.92 -0.07 13.86
C GLU A 21 4.82 0.97 12.74
N ALA A 22 5.31 0.67 11.53
CA ALA A 22 5.06 1.53 10.37
C ALA A 22 3.57 1.61 10.02
N ILE A 23 2.85 0.47 10.07
CA ILE A 23 1.41 0.40 9.83
C ILE A 23 0.63 1.17 10.90
N ARG A 24 1.00 1.05 12.19
CA ARG A 24 0.41 1.83 13.28
C ARG A 24 0.46 3.32 13.01
N ARG A 25 1.66 3.85 12.72
CA ARG A 25 1.86 5.26 12.42
C ARG A 25 1.05 5.73 11.22
N ARG A 26 1.03 4.93 10.14
CA ARG A 26 0.24 5.20 8.94
C ARG A 26 -1.26 5.25 9.24
N ARG A 27 -1.81 4.24 9.95
CA ARG A 27 -3.23 4.19 10.30
C ARG A 27 -3.62 5.35 11.21
N GLN A 28 -2.78 5.72 12.17
CA GLN A 28 -2.99 6.88 13.01
C GLN A 28 -3.10 8.18 12.18
N ASN A 29 -2.20 8.39 11.22
CA ASN A 29 -2.25 9.55 10.33
C ASN A 29 -3.50 9.55 9.43
N ALA A 30 -4.04 8.38 9.12
CA ALA A 30 -5.26 8.21 8.34
C ALA A 30 -6.55 8.18 9.18
N GLY A 31 -6.47 8.34 10.51
CA GLY A 31 -7.63 8.26 11.41
C GLY A 31 -8.24 6.85 11.53
N LEU A 32 -7.47 5.81 11.23
CA LEU A 32 -7.90 4.40 11.26
C LEU A 32 -7.53 3.72 12.59
N PRO A 33 -8.28 2.68 13.01
CA PRO A 33 -7.97 1.92 14.21
C PRO A 33 -6.58 1.26 14.16
N ALA A 34 -5.86 1.30 15.28
CA ALA A 34 -4.57 0.62 15.40
C ALA A 34 -4.70 -0.88 15.07
N PRO A 35 -3.69 -1.48 14.42
CA PRO A 35 -3.68 -2.90 14.13
C PRO A 35 -3.45 -3.71 15.41
N GLY A 36 -4.32 -4.70 15.61
CA GLY A 36 -4.21 -5.72 16.66
C GLY A 36 -4.18 -5.23 18.09
N ARG A 37 -4.02 -6.20 18.99
CA ARG A 37 -3.72 -5.93 20.39
C ARG A 37 -2.20 -5.81 20.60
N PRO A 38 -1.73 -5.02 21.58
CA PRO A 38 -0.30 -4.81 21.82
C PRO A 38 0.44 -6.07 22.32
N ASP A 39 -0.29 -7.04 22.86
CA ASP A 39 0.23 -8.24 23.52
C ASP A 39 0.55 -9.39 22.55
N VAL A 40 0.16 -9.29 21.28
CA VAL A 40 0.39 -10.35 20.30
C VAL A 40 1.69 -10.11 19.55
N SER A 41 2.70 -10.90 19.87
CA SER A 41 3.99 -10.89 19.17
C SER A 41 3.95 -11.82 17.94
N GLY A 42 4.05 -11.24 16.74
CA GLY A 42 4.23 -11.99 15.48
C GLY A 42 3.02 -11.96 14.53
N PRO A 43 3.15 -12.55 13.32
CA PRO A 43 2.12 -12.51 12.29
C PRO A 43 0.87 -13.30 12.70
N THR A 44 -0.28 -12.64 12.68
CA THR A 44 -1.56 -13.24 13.02
C THR A 44 -2.71 -12.43 12.41
N VAL A 45 -3.86 -13.08 12.25
CA VAL A 45 -5.11 -12.43 11.84
C VAL A 45 -5.63 -11.46 12.90
N GLU A 46 -5.21 -11.60 14.16
CA GLU A 46 -5.62 -10.70 15.25
C GLU A 46 -5.14 -9.26 15.03
N HIS A 47 -4.12 -9.04 14.18
CA HIS A 47 -3.69 -7.69 13.79
C HIS A 47 -4.68 -6.96 12.89
N ASN A 48 -5.67 -7.67 12.34
CA ASN A 48 -6.68 -7.13 11.42
C ASN A 48 -6.06 -6.30 10.29
N LEU A 49 -5.00 -6.84 9.68
CA LEU A 49 -4.25 -6.23 8.58
C LEU A 49 -4.91 -6.58 7.24
N THR A 50 -4.96 -5.62 6.32
CA THR A 50 -5.54 -5.81 4.99
C THR A 50 -4.46 -5.80 3.93
N GLY A 51 -4.45 -6.81 3.06
CA GLY A 51 -3.55 -6.90 1.92
C GLY A 51 -4.30 -6.74 0.60
N LEU A 52 -3.72 -6.00 -0.35
CA LEU A 52 -4.15 -5.91 -1.73
C LEU A 52 -3.09 -6.53 -2.64
N SER A 53 -3.50 -7.42 -3.54
CA SER A 53 -2.60 -8.10 -4.48
C SER A 53 -2.97 -7.76 -5.92
N LEU A 54 -2.02 -7.21 -6.68
CA LEU A 54 -2.19 -6.86 -8.10
C LEU A 54 -1.43 -7.87 -8.98
N SER A 55 -2.18 -8.62 -9.79
CA SER A 55 -1.65 -9.72 -10.60
C SER A 55 -0.89 -9.26 -11.85
N GLY A 56 -0.14 -10.18 -12.45
CA GLY A 56 0.56 -9.97 -13.72
C GLY A 56 -0.39 -9.95 -14.92
N GLY A 57 0.17 -9.73 -16.12
CA GLY A 57 -0.61 -9.67 -17.38
C GLY A 57 -0.33 -8.45 -18.25
N GLY A 58 0.84 -7.82 -18.08
CA GLY A 58 1.27 -6.65 -18.83
C GLY A 58 0.32 -5.46 -18.67
N ILE A 59 0.22 -4.64 -19.71
CA ILE A 59 -0.55 -3.39 -19.68
C ILE A 59 -2.05 -3.61 -19.41
N ARG A 60 -2.63 -4.74 -19.83
CA ARG A 60 -4.05 -5.04 -19.59
C ARG A 60 -4.35 -5.17 -18.10
N SER A 61 -3.50 -5.90 -17.37
CA SER A 61 -3.66 -6.03 -15.91
C SER A 61 -3.43 -4.69 -15.21
N ALA A 62 -2.46 -3.90 -15.68
CA ALA A 62 -2.20 -2.57 -15.14
C ALA A 62 -3.42 -1.64 -15.27
N SER A 63 -4.06 -1.59 -16.46
CA SER A 63 -5.27 -0.80 -16.69
C SER A 63 -6.46 -1.25 -15.83
N PHE A 64 -6.66 -2.56 -15.69
CA PHE A 64 -7.72 -3.09 -14.83
C PHE A 64 -7.48 -2.75 -13.36
N SER A 65 -6.25 -3.00 -12.88
CA SER A 65 -5.84 -2.73 -11.50
C SER A 65 -5.94 -1.24 -11.17
N LEU A 66 -5.64 -0.35 -12.12
CA LEU A 66 -5.87 1.08 -11.99
C LEU A 66 -7.34 1.40 -11.70
N GLY A 67 -8.28 0.82 -12.46
CA GLY A 67 -9.72 1.00 -12.22
C GLY A 67 -10.15 0.51 -10.83
N VAL A 68 -9.64 -0.65 -10.39
CA VAL A 68 -9.88 -1.17 -9.04
C VAL A 68 -9.39 -0.19 -7.97
N LEU A 69 -8.15 0.30 -8.10
CA LEU A 69 -7.57 1.25 -7.16
C LEU A 69 -8.35 2.57 -7.12
N GLN A 70 -8.85 3.05 -8.26
CA GLN A 70 -9.69 4.24 -8.34
C GLN A 70 -10.99 4.09 -7.56
N VAL A 71 -11.67 2.95 -7.68
CA VAL A 71 -12.90 2.68 -6.91
C VAL A 71 -12.60 2.53 -5.42
N LEU A 72 -11.53 1.81 -5.05
CA LEU A 72 -11.12 1.70 -3.65
C LEU A 72 -10.79 3.07 -3.04
N ALA A 73 -10.16 3.97 -3.80
CA ALA A 73 -9.90 5.34 -3.37
C ALA A 73 -11.20 6.14 -3.25
N ALA A 74 -12.12 5.98 -4.21
CA ALA A 74 -13.43 6.65 -4.21
C ALA A 74 -14.27 6.30 -2.98
N ASP A 75 -14.24 5.03 -2.57
CA ASP A 75 -15.01 4.52 -1.44
C ASP A 75 -14.28 4.66 -0.09
N GLY A 76 -13.11 5.31 -0.05
CA GLY A 76 -12.32 5.45 1.17
C GLY A 76 -11.76 4.12 1.72
N LEU A 77 -11.68 3.10 0.88
CA LEU A 77 -11.16 1.77 1.21
C LEU A 77 -9.65 1.67 1.00
N LEU A 78 -9.09 2.43 0.05
CA LEU A 78 -7.65 2.39 -0.24
C LEU A 78 -6.76 2.72 0.99
N PRO A 79 -7.10 3.71 1.84
CA PRO A 79 -6.37 3.92 3.10
C PRO A 79 -6.44 2.74 4.08
N GLN A 80 -7.35 1.78 3.92
CA GLN A 80 -7.44 0.62 4.81
C GLN A 80 -6.46 -0.50 4.43
N VAL A 81 -5.88 -0.46 3.23
CA VAL A 81 -4.87 -1.41 2.77
C VAL A 81 -3.54 -1.15 3.48
N ASP A 82 -2.99 -2.17 4.14
CA ASP A 82 -1.72 -2.09 4.86
C ASP A 82 -0.57 -2.71 4.06
N TYR A 83 -0.85 -3.73 3.24
CA TYR A 83 0.12 -4.37 2.38
C TYR A 83 -0.31 -4.31 0.92
N LEU A 84 0.63 -3.97 0.05
CA LEU A 84 0.46 -4.03 -1.40
C LEU A 84 1.45 -5.04 -1.98
N SER A 85 0.95 -6.12 -2.56
CA SER A 85 1.75 -7.12 -3.28
C SER A 85 1.49 -6.97 -4.78
N THR A 86 2.53 -6.95 -5.59
CA THR A 86 2.39 -6.80 -7.04
C THR A 86 3.35 -7.69 -7.79
N VAL A 87 2.95 -8.15 -8.99
CA VAL A 87 3.83 -8.91 -9.89
C VAL A 87 3.66 -8.44 -11.33
N SER A 88 4.77 -8.39 -12.09
CA SER A 88 4.78 -8.07 -13.53
C SER A 88 3.94 -6.82 -13.88
N GLY A 89 2.88 -6.96 -14.68
CA GLY A 89 1.97 -5.86 -15.05
C GLY A 89 1.36 -5.12 -13.86
N GLY A 90 1.05 -5.80 -12.76
CA GLY A 90 0.60 -5.16 -11.52
C GLY A 90 1.68 -4.27 -10.89
N GLY A 91 2.96 -4.58 -11.12
CA GLY A 91 4.08 -3.77 -10.67
C GLY A 91 4.18 -2.41 -11.38
N LEU A 92 3.70 -2.31 -12.63
CA LEU A 92 3.64 -1.02 -13.34
C LEU A 92 2.75 -0.03 -12.59
N ILE A 93 1.53 -0.43 -12.23
CA ILE A 93 0.61 0.44 -11.50
C ILE A 93 1.00 0.55 -10.02
N GLY A 94 1.52 -0.52 -9.41
CA GLY A 94 1.96 -0.52 -8.02
C GLY A 94 3.10 0.46 -7.77
N SER A 95 4.12 0.46 -8.64
CA SER A 95 5.21 1.44 -8.57
C SER A 95 4.72 2.87 -8.83
N THR A 96 3.87 3.07 -9.84
CA THR A 96 3.28 4.38 -10.15
C THR A 96 2.55 4.96 -8.93
N VAL A 97 1.67 4.18 -8.30
CA VAL A 97 0.93 4.61 -7.10
C VAL A 97 1.86 4.85 -5.91
N SER A 98 2.85 3.98 -5.70
CA SER A 98 3.83 4.17 -4.62
C SER A 98 4.62 5.48 -4.79
N SER A 99 5.06 5.80 -6.01
CA SER A 99 5.78 7.04 -6.30
C SER A 99 4.89 8.27 -6.09
N LEU A 100 3.64 8.20 -6.58
CA LEU A 100 2.70 9.31 -6.45
C LEU A 100 2.32 9.58 -5.00
N LEU A 101 2.08 8.54 -4.19
CA LEU A 101 1.72 8.68 -2.78
C LEU A 101 2.91 9.05 -1.87
N TYR A 102 4.14 8.99 -2.37
CA TYR A 102 5.31 9.50 -1.65
C TYR A 102 5.39 11.04 -1.69
N GLU A 103 4.82 11.66 -2.72
CA GLU A 103 4.83 13.12 -2.88
C GLU A 103 3.88 13.81 -1.87
N PRO A 104 4.32 14.86 -1.15
CA PRO A 104 3.54 15.50 -0.09
C PRO A 104 2.19 16.08 -0.53
N ASN A 105 2.04 16.35 -1.84
CA ASN A 105 0.86 16.99 -2.42
C ASN A 105 -0.11 15.99 -3.08
N THR A 106 0.09 14.69 -2.87
CA THR A 106 -0.75 13.64 -3.43
C THR A 106 -1.49 12.91 -2.31
N SER A 107 -2.70 12.46 -2.60
CA SER A 107 -3.51 11.74 -1.62
C SER A 107 -4.19 10.54 -2.27
N ALA A 108 -4.56 9.58 -1.43
CA ALA A 108 -5.43 8.47 -1.80
C ALA A 108 -6.91 8.88 -1.88
N ALA A 109 -7.21 10.19 -1.91
CA ALA A 109 -8.58 10.67 -1.99
C ALA A 109 -9.11 10.59 -3.43
N ALA A 110 -10.41 10.28 -3.54
CA ALA A 110 -11.14 10.09 -4.79
C ALA A 110 -10.89 11.17 -5.85
N ASP A 111 -10.87 12.44 -5.42
CA ASP A 111 -10.72 13.63 -6.26
C ASP A 111 -9.32 13.75 -6.86
N ARG A 112 -8.32 13.11 -6.24
CA ARG A 112 -6.90 13.29 -6.56
C ARG A 112 -6.16 12.01 -6.91
N PHE A 113 -6.83 10.85 -6.85
CA PHE A 113 -6.21 9.56 -7.08
C PHE A 113 -6.51 8.97 -8.47
N PRO A 114 -5.54 8.28 -9.11
CA PRO A 114 -4.11 8.37 -8.86
C PRO A 114 -3.48 9.60 -9.52
N LEU A 115 -4.18 10.26 -10.45
CA LEU A 115 -3.59 11.31 -11.29
C LEU A 115 -4.10 12.72 -11.00
N GLY A 116 -5.09 12.86 -10.10
CA GLY A 116 -5.69 14.13 -9.67
C GLY A 116 -5.65 15.20 -10.72
N PHE A 117 -6.41 14.97 -11.79
CA PHE A 117 -6.50 15.85 -12.94
C PHE A 117 -7.68 16.78 -12.76
N GLU A 118 -7.40 18.08 -12.65
CA GLU A 118 -8.40 19.13 -12.85
C GLU A 118 -8.23 19.68 -14.27
N ALA A 119 -9.30 19.56 -15.07
CA ALA A 119 -9.30 20.08 -16.44
C ALA A 119 -8.96 21.58 -16.45
N GLY A 120 -7.93 21.95 -17.23
CA GLY A 120 -7.48 23.34 -17.39
C GLY A 120 -6.31 23.76 -16.49
N LYS A 121 -5.83 22.91 -15.58
CA LYS A 121 -4.57 23.14 -14.85
C LYS A 121 -3.36 22.63 -15.64
N VAL A 122 -2.23 23.32 -15.53
CA VAL A 122 -0.93 22.91 -16.11
C VAL A 122 -0.55 21.56 -15.52
N GLU A 123 -0.16 20.62 -16.39
CA GLU A 123 0.36 19.31 -15.99
C GLU A 123 1.48 19.46 -14.95
N ARG A 124 1.47 18.59 -13.94
CA ARG A 124 2.52 18.62 -12.91
C ARG A 124 3.86 18.33 -13.58
N PRO A 125 4.93 19.06 -13.22
CA PRO A 125 6.26 18.77 -13.76
C PRO A 125 6.62 17.30 -13.49
N ALA A 126 7.26 16.66 -14.47
CA ALA A 126 7.65 15.26 -14.35
C ALA A 126 8.49 15.05 -13.08
N VAL A 127 8.09 14.07 -12.27
CA VAL A 127 8.88 13.62 -11.12
C VAL A 127 10.18 13.02 -11.70
N ARG A 128 11.32 13.64 -11.40
CA ARG A 128 12.66 13.23 -11.85
C ARG A 128 13.44 12.62 -10.71
#